data_AF-A0A7S6MEQ7-F1
#
_entry.id   AF-A0A7S6MEQ7-F1
#
_cell.length_a   1.000
_cell.length_b   1.000
_cell.length_c   1.000
_cell.angle_alpha   90.00
_cell.angle_beta   90.00
_cell.angle_gamma   90.00
#
_symmetry.space_group_name_H-M   'P 1'
#
loop_
_entity.id
_entity.type
_entity.pdbx_description
1 polymer ?
#
loop_
_entity_poly.entity_id
_entity_poly.type
_entity_poly.pdbx_seq_one_letter_code
_entity_poly.pdbx_strand_id
1 'polypeptide(L)'
;MPTPRELLDSTLAKAATLGAKHVVTDEAILERIDYVARCISNRAGVRLLMSCMLAKMHKPEVDPRKPYTEIGSKDSFSGRTYDEQYLTRFITDNRLPCNPTTAFLTPALRNHDSTLTKNTALVGRPAKMYEDTLQLLDDVATGKVTAEQVLRDCFRTVDAWT
;
A
#
# COMPACT_ATOMS: atom_id res chain seq x y z
N MET A 1 -4.28 20.17 -7.42
CA MET A 1 -4.27 18.87 -6.72
C MET A 1 -2.95 18.76 -5.98
N PRO A 2 -2.92 18.25 -4.75
CA PRO A 2 -1.66 18.03 -4.03
C PRO A 2 -0.78 17.03 -4.80
N THR A 3 0.52 17.25 -4.76
CA THR A 3 1.52 16.32 -5.30
C THR A 3 1.56 15.03 -4.47
N PRO A 4 2.08 13.92 -5.03
CA PRO A 4 2.27 12.68 -4.26
C PRO A 4 3.10 12.88 -2.99
N ARG A 5 4.12 13.75 -3.02
CA ARG A 5 4.95 14.04 -1.85
C ARG A 5 4.15 14.76 -0.76
N GLU A 6 3.38 15.79 -1.10
CA GLU A 6 2.51 16.50 -0.15
C GLU A 6 1.47 15.58 0.47
N LEU A 7 0.91 14.65 -0.32
CA LEU A 7 0.00 13.62 0.18
C LEU A 7 0.68 12.72 1.22
N LEU A 8 1.89 12.22 0.93
CA LEU A 8 2.65 11.40 1.86
C LEU A 8 2.97 12.12 3.17
N ASP A 9 3.54 13.34 3.07
CA ASP A 9 3.95 14.13 4.24
C ASP A 9 2.73 14.48 5.11
N SER A 10 1.63 14.91 4.51
CA SER A 10 0.39 15.19 5.24
C SER A 10 -0.18 13.93 5.91
N THR A 11 -0.15 12.79 5.21
CA THR A 11 -0.69 11.52 5.72
C THR A 11 0.13 11.00 6.90
N LEU A 12 1.46 11.09 6.82
CA LEU A 12 2.35 10.70 7.92
C LEU A 12 2.17 11.61 9.13
N ALA A 13 2.11 12.93 8.94
CA ALA A 13 1.82 13.87 10.03
C ALA A 13 0.49 13.55 10.72
N LYS A 14 -0.55 13.24 9.94
CA LYS A 14 -1.86 12.80 10.46
C LYS A 14 -1.84 11.41 11.11
N ALA A 15 -0.89 10.55 10.76
CA ALA A 15 -0.73 9.24 11.38
C ALA A 15 -0.02 9.37 12.75
N ALA A 16 0.99 10.23 12.84
CA ALA A 16 1.72 10.51 14.07
C ALA A 16 0.83 11.06 15.21
N THR A 17 -0.27 11.76 14.87
CA THR A 17 -1.22 12.29 15.87
C THR A 17 -2.19 11.26 16.43
N LEU A 18 -2.24 10.04 15.90
CA LEU A 18 -3.20 9.01 16.34
C LEU A 18 -2.78 8.33 17.64
N GLY A 19 -1.49 8.26 17.93
CA GLY A 19 -0.97 7.43 19.03
C GLY A 19 -1.43 5.97 18.87
N ALA A 20 -2.08 5.43 19.91
CA ALA A 20 -2.62 4.06 19.90
C ALA A 20 -3.96 3.91 19.15
N LYS A 21 -4.57 5.00 18.68
CA LYS A 21 -5.87 4.96 17.98
C LYS A 21 -5.69 4.58 16.52
N HIS A 22 -6.78 4.12 15.90
CA HIS A 22 -6.84 3.77 14.48
C HIS A 22 -7.87 4.64 13.77
N VAL A 23 -7.67 4.89 12.48
CA VAL A 23 -8.68 5.60 11.66
C VAL A 23 -9.72 4.64 11.10
N VAL A 24 -9.29 3.41 10.78
CA VAL A 24 -10.19 2.32 10.40
C VAL A 24 -10.88 1.77 11.65
N THR A 25 -12.21 1.70 11.59
CA THR A 25 -13.05 1.17 12.68
C THR A 25 -13.50 -0.28 12.45
N ASP A 26 -13.42 -0.77 11.22
CA ASP A 26 -13.70 -2.17 10.89
C ASP A 26 -12.53 -3.03 11.38
N GLU A 27 -12.78 -3.86 12.40
CA GLU A 27 -11.76 -4.68 13.05
C GLU A 27 -11.08 -5.64 12.08
N ALA A 28 -11.83 -6.23 11.13
CA ALA A 28 -11.26 -7.19 10.20
C ALA A 28 -10.35 -6.51 9.16
N ILE A 29 -10.71 -5.31 8.69
CA ILE A 29 -9.83 -4.51 7.83
C ILE A 29 -8.58 -4.10 8.62
N LEU A 30 -8.77 -3.68 9.88
CA LEU A 30 -7.66 -3.24 10.71
C LEU A 30 -6.67 -4.37 11.00
N GLU A 31 -7.14 -5.56 11.36
CA GLU A 31 -6.30 -6.75 11.57
C GLU A 31 -5.45 -7.08 10.34
N ARG A 32 -6.01 -6.94 9.14
CA ARG A 32 -5.27 -7.11 7.88
C ARG A 32 -4.21 -6.04 7.69
N ILE A 33 -4.53 -4.77 7.95
CA ILE A 33 -3.55 -3.67 7.87
C ILE A 33 -2.41 -3.95 8.84
N ASP A 34 -2.72 -4.29 10.09
CA ASP A 34 -1.74 -4.57 11.11
C ASP A 34 -0.87 -5.77 10.73
N TYR A 35 -1.46 -6.87 10.27
CA TYR A 35 -0.71 -8.05 9.85
C TYR A 35 0.26 -7.75 8.69
N VAL A 36 -0.21 -7.08 7.64
CA VAL A 36 0.61 -6.74 6.47
C VAL A 36 1.71 -5.73 6.84
N ALA A 37 1.36 -4.67 7.57
CA ALA A 37 2.30 -3.63 7.97
C ALA A 37 3.37 -4.18 8.94
N ARG A 38 3.03 -5.17 9.77
CA ARG A 38 3.95 -5.78 10.75
C ARG A 38 4.70 -7.00 10.21
N CYS A 39 4.48 -7.42 8.96
CA CYS A 39 5.13 -8.61 8.40
C CYS A 39 6.62 -8.37 8.08
N ILE A 40 7.49 -8.51 9.09
CA ILE A 40 8.94 -8.24 8.96
C ILE A 40 9.61 -9.16 7.93
N SER A 41 9.23 -10.44 7.91
CA SER A 41 9.78 -11.42 6.98
C SER A 41 9.46 -11.10 5.51
N ASN A 42 8.45 -10.27 5.24
CA ASN A 42 8.07 -9.90 3.89
C ASN A 42 7.40 -8.51 3.84
N ARG A 43 8.21 -7.49 3.56
CA ARG A 43 7.76 -6.10 3.42
C ARG A 43 7.19 -5.76 2.04
N ALA A 44 7.04 -6.73 1.13
CA ALA A 44 6.53 -6.45 -0.22
C ALA A 44 5.07 -6.00 -0.18
N GLY A 45 4.23 -6.61 0.67
CA GLY A 45 2.81 -6.25 0.76
C GLY A 45 2.57 -4.82 1.24
N VAL A 46 3.21 -4.42 2.34
CA VAL A 46 3.04 -3.05 2.86
C VAL A 46 3.53 -2.00 1.86
N ARG A 47 4.60 -2.29 1.11
CA ARG A 47 5.08 -1.39 0.06
C ARG A 47 4.17 -1.32 -1.15
N LEU A 48 3.63 -2.46 -1.60
CA LEU A 48 2.61 -2.50 -2.62
C LEU A 48 1.38 -1.68 -2.21
N LEU A 49 0.88 -1.87 -0.98
CA LEU A 49 -0.24 -1.10 -0.44
C LEU A 49 0.06 0.40 -0.44
N MET A 50 1.19 0.82 0.13
CA MET A 50 1.57 2.23 0.17
C MET A 50 1.56 2.86 -1.23
N SER A 51 2.08 2.13 -2.22
CA SER A 51 2.13 2.62 -3.61
C SER A 51 0.76 2.73 -4.23
N CYS A 52 -0.10 1.72 -4.07
CA CYS A 52 -1.45 1.73 -4.62
C CYS A 52 -2.34 2.76 -3.95
N MET A 53 -2.24 2.93 -2.63
CA MET A 53 -3.01 3.94 -1.89
C MET A 53 -2.59 5.35 -2.30
N LEU A 54 -1.29 5.61 -2.42
CA LEU A 54 -0.79 6.90 -2.88
C LEU A 54 -1.31 7.23 -4.28
N ALA A 55 -1.27 6.26 -5.21
CA ALA A 55 -1.80 6.44 -6.55
C ALA A 55 -3.30 6.75 -6.55
N LYS A 56 -4.08 6.01 -5.75
CA LYS A 56 -5.53 6.24 -5.60
C LYS A 56 -5.87 7.60 -5.00
N MET A 57 -5.08 8.06 -4.03
CA MET A 57 -5.24 9.40 -3.42
C MET A 57 -4.88 10.52 -4.41
N HIS A 58 -3.82 10.34 -5.19
CA HIS A 58 -3.38 11.32 -6.18
C HIS A 58 -4.29 11.35 -7.42
N LYS A 59 -4.82 10.20 -7.82
CA LYS A 59 -5.70 10.02 -8.98
C LYS A 59 -6.93 9.19 -8.59
N PRO A 60 -8.01 9.82 -8.10
CA PRO A 60 -9.20 9.11 -7.61
C PRO A 60 -9.85 8.17 -8.63
N GLU A 61 -9.60 8.35 -9.92
CA GLU A 61 -10.12 7.55 -11.03
C GLU A 61 -9.42 6.20 -11.21
N VAL A 62 -8.20 6.00 -10.69
CA VAL A 62 -7.50 4.72 -10.86
C VAL A 62 -8.09 3.63 -9.97
N ASP A 63 -8.03 2.38 -10.40
CA ASP A 63 -8.37 1.23 -9.57
C ASP A 63 -7.09 0.79 -8.83
N PRO A 64 -7.04 0.80 -7.48
CA PRO A 64 -5.83 0.44 -6.73
C PRO A 64 -5.38 -1.01 -6.99
N ARG A 65 -6.25 -1.86 -7.56
CA ARG A 65 -5.95 -3.23 -7.98
C ARG A 65 -5.21 -3.31 -9.32
N LYS A 66 -5.02 -2.21 -10.04
CA LYS A 66 -4.42 -2.18 -11.39
C LYS A 66 -3.07 -1.45 -11.45
N PRO A 67 -2.05 -1.85 -10.66
CA PRO A 67 -0.77 -1.15 -10.59
C PRO A 67 0.21 -1.51 -11.72
N TYR A 68 -0.29 -2.07 -12.83
CA TYR A 68 0.47 -2.46 -14.01
C TYR A 68 -0.12 -1.78 -15.25
N THR A 69 0.68 -1.00 -15.96
CA THR A 69 0.23 -0.28 -17.17
C THR A 69 -0.09 -1.21 -18.33
N GLU A 70 0.48 -2.41 -18.30
CA GLU A 70 0.28 -3.51 -19.25
C GLU A 70 -1.18 -3.99 -19.28
N ILE A 71 -1.95 -3.74 -18.22
CA ILE A 71 -3.40 -3.97 -18.17
C ILE A 71 -4.13 -3.17 -19.26
N GLY A 72 -3.60 -2.01 -19.66
CA GLY A 72 -4.08 -1.22 -20.79
C GLY A 72 -5.42 -0.49 -20.57
N SER A 73 -6.04 -0.62 -19.39
CA SER A 73 -7.28 0.10 -19.06
C SER A 73 -7.00 1.53 -18.58
N LYS A 74 -7.96 2.44 -18.79
CA LYS A 74 -7.82 3.87 -18.42
C LYS A 74 -7.62 4.11 -16.93
N ASP A 75 -8.06 3.17 -16.10
CA ASP A 75 -7.95 3.18 -14.65
C ASP A 75 -6.74 2.39 -14.12
N SER A 76 -5.85 1.92 -15.01
CA SER A 76 -4.56 1.34 -14.64
C SER A 76 -3.50 2.43 -14.41
N PHE A 77 -2.47 2.10 -13.63
CA PHE A 77 -1.36 3.00 -13.34
C PHE A 77 -0.06 2.22 -13.15
N SER A 78 1.09 2.90 -13.20
CA SER A 78 2.38 2.27 -12.87
C SER A 78 2.63 2.37 -11.36
N GLY A 79 2.35 1.31 -10.61
CA GLY A 79 2.68 1.24 -9.19
C GLY A 79 4.19 1.36 -8.95
N ARG A 80 5.00 0.71 -9.79
CA ARG A 80 6.46 0.82 -9.73
C ARG A 80 6.93 2.27 -9.80
N THR A 81 6.37 3.08 -10.68
CA THR A 81 6.71 4.50 -10.80
C THR A 81 6.36 5.26 -9.51
N TYR A 82 5.20 5.01 -8.90
CA TYR A 82 4.85 5.63 -7.62
C TYR A 82 5.80 5.23 -6.48
N ASP A 83 6.19 3.95 -6.42
CA ASP A 83 7.12 3.45 -5.41
C ASP A 83 8.53 4.05 -5.60
N GLU A 84 9.11 3.93 -6.79
CA GLU A 84 10.48 4.38 -7.06
C GLU A 84 10.62 5.92 -6.99
N GLN A 85 9.64 6.67 -7.52
CA GLN A 85 9.74 8.14 -7.55
C GLN A 85 9.37 8.81 -6.21
N TYR A 86 8.46 8.22 -5.43
CA TYR A 86 7.93 8.88 -4.24
C TYR A 86 8.19 8.11 -2.95
N LEU A 87 7.90 6.80 -2.90
CA LEU A 87 8.01 6.04 -1.65
C LEU A 87 9.44 5.70 -1.25
N THR A 88 10.31 5.33 -2.19
CA THR A 88 11.68 4.88 -1.87
C THR A 88 12.44 5.94 -1.07
N ARG A 89 12.42 7.18 -1.56
CA ARG A 89 13.03 8.31 -0.85
C ARG A 89 12.28 8.65 0.44
N PHE A 90 10.95 8.68 0.40
CA PHE A 90 10.12 8.98 1.58
C PHE A 90 10.36 8.00 2.75
N ILE A 91 10.44 6.69 2.47
CA ILE A 91 10.75 5.64 3.44
C ILE A 91 12.13 5.89 4.06
N THR A 92 13.12 6.25 3.24
CA THR A 92 14.48 6.53 3.68
C THR A 92 14.56 7.78 4.55
N ASP A 93 13.96 8.89 4.08
CA ASP A 93 13.94 10.18 4.78
C ASP A 93 13.30 10.06 6.17
N ASN A 94 12.23 9.26 6.29
CA ASN A 94 11.48 9.06 7.52
C ASN A 94 11.87 7.80 8.31
N ARG A 95 12.92 7.09 7.87
CA ARG A 95 13.44 5.86 8.52
C ARG A 95 12.36 4.79 8.78
N LEU A 96 11.38 4.68 7.89
CA LEU A 96 10.33 3.66 8.03
C LEU A 96 10.95 2.25 7.88
N PRO A 97 10.55 1.26 8.69
CA PRO A 97 11.12 -0.10 8.71
C PRO A 97 10.63 -0.96 7.54
N CYS A 98 10.63 -0.40 6.33
CA CYS A 98 10.37 -1.07 5.08
C CYS A 98 11.70 -1.46 4.42
N ASN A 99 11.64 -2.36 3.44
CA ASN A 99 12.82 -2.66 2.63
C ASN A 99 13.31 -1.38 1.91
N PRO A 100 14.52 -1.36 1.32
CA PRO A 100 14.96 -0.24 0.47
C PRO A 100 14.48 -0.36 -0.99
N THR A 101 14.40 -1.58 -1.56
CA THR A 101 14.02 -1.83 -2.98
C THR A 101 12.53 -2.08 -3.27
N THR A 102 11.94 -1.37 -4.22
CA THR A 102 10.51 -1.48 -4.60
C THR A 102 9.90 -2.91 -4.58
N ALA A 103 8.64 -3.02 -4.13
CA ALA A 103 7.92 -4.29 -4.13
C ALA A 103 7.74 -4.88 -5.55
N PHE A 104 7.65 -4.01 -6.56
CA PHE A 104 7.38 -4.38 -7.95
C PHE A 104 8.55 -5.11 -8.64
N LEU A 105 9.71 -5.24 -8.01
CA LEU A 105 10.83 -6.04 -8.52
C LEU A 105 10.95 -7.41 -7.84
N THR A 106 10.09 -7.71 -6.87
CA THR A 106 10.09 -9.02 -6.20
C THR A 106 9.59 -10.12 -7.14
N PRO A 107 10.03 -11.38 -6.97
CA PRO A 107 9.58 -12.49 -7.82
C PRO A 107 8.06 -12.64 -7.93
N ALA A 108 7.32 -12.32 -6.85
CA ALA A 108 5.87 -12.39 -6.81
C ALA A 108 5.17 -11.35 -7.71
N LEU A 109 5.81 -10.20 -7.97
CA LEU A 109 5.16 -9.03 -8.58
C LEU A 109 5.79 -8.56 -9.90
N ARG A 110 7.05 -8.92 -10.17
CA ARG A 110 7.86 -8.34 -11.27
C ARG A 110 7.38 -8.66 -12.69
N ASN A 111 6.69 -9.78 -12.87
CA ASN A 111 6.23 -10.26 -14.17
C ASN A 111 4.70 -10.27 -14.26
N HIS A 112 4.03 -9.51 -13.41
CA HIS A 112 2.58 -9.45 -13.38
C HIS A 112 2.09 -8.36 -14.34
N ASP A 113 1.01 -8.63 -15.07
CA ASP A 113 0.45 -7.76 -16.10
C ASP A 113 -1.08 -7.65 -16.04
N SER A 114 -1.69 -8.28 -15.04
CA SER A 114 -3.14 -8.35 -14.85
C SER A 114 -3.60 -7.69 -13.54
N THR A 115 -4.91 -7.51 -13.41
CA THR A 115 -5.52 -6.92 -12.21
C THR A 115 -5.27 -7.79 -10.97
N LEU A 116 -4.84 -7.16 -9.88
CA LEU A 116 -4.65 -7.76 -8.56
C LEU A 116 -5.99 -7.92 -7.84
N THR A 117 -6.63 -9.07 -8.05
CA THR A 117 -7.88 -9.45 -7.39
C THR A 117 -7.60 -10.33 -6.18
N LYS A 118 -8.61 -10.57 -5.34
CA LYS A 118 -8.53 -11.53 -4.22
C LYS A 118 -8.13 -12.96 -4.65
N ASN A 119 -8.36 -13.31 -5.91
CA ASN A 119 -8.07 -14.63 -6.46
C ASN A 119 -6.70 -14.67 -7.18
N THR A 120 -5.97 -13.55 -7.22
CA THR A 120 -4.66 -13.50 -7.86
C THR A 120 -3.66 -14.33 -7.06
N ALA A 121 -3.05 -15.32 -7.72
CA ALA A 121 -2.09 -16.22 -7.10
C ALA A 121 -0.68 -15.57 -7.01
N LEU A 122 -0.43 -14.83 -5.94
CA LEU A 122 0.90 -14.30 -5.64
C LEU A 122 1.72 -15.32 -4.84
N VAL A 123 2.87 -15.73 -5.39
CA VAL A 123 3.73 -16.74 -4.77
C VAL A 123 4.75 -16.08 -3.85
N GLY A 124 4.65 -16.37 -2.56
CA GLY A 124 5.66 -16.04 -1.56
C GLY A 124 5.22 -16.40 -0.15
N ARG A 125 6.06 -16.10 0.84
CA ARG A 125 5.79 -16.45 2.25
C ARG A 125 5.82 -15.21 3.16
N PRO A 126 4.94 -15.13 4.17
CA PRO A 126 3.77 -16.00 4.37
C PRO A 126 2.67 -15.71 3.33
N ALA A 127 1.94 -16.74 2.87
CA ALA A 127 0.88 -16.60 1.86
C ALA A 127 -0.20 -15.59 2.28
N LYS A 128 -0.61 -15.69 3.55
CA LYS A 128 -1.57 -14.77 4.18
C LYS A 128 -1.23 -13.30 3.99
N MET A 129 0.04 -12.92 3.91
CA MET A 129 0.43 -11.51 3.72
C MET A 129 -0.02 -11.01 2.34
N TYR A 130 0.14 -11.83 1.30
CA TYR A 130 -0.36 -11.47 -0.03
C TYR A 130 -1.89 -11.51 -0.09
N GLU A 131 -2.52 -12.52 0.50
CA GLU A 131 -3.99 -12.61 0.58
C GLU A 131 -4.61 -11.37 1.25
N ASP A 132 -4.08 -10.98 2.41
CA ASP A 132 -4.53 -9.80 3.15
C ASP A 132 -4.24 -8.51 2.36
N THR A 133 -3.10 -8.43 1.66
CA THR A 133 -2.78 -7.31 0.77
C THR A 133 -3.80 -7.18 -0.36
N LEU A 134 -4.12 -8.28 -1.04
CA LEU A 134 -5.11 -8.31 -2.14
C LEU A 134 -6.52 -7.97 -1.64
N GLN A 135 -6.89 -8.45 -0.44
CA GLN A 135 -8.16 -8.12 0.18
C GLN A 135 -8.26 -6.62 0.52
N LEU A 136 -7.18 -6.00 1.01
CA LEU A 136 -7.16 -4.56 1.28
C LEU A 136 -7.28 -3.71 0.01
N LEU A 137 -6.65 -4.13 -1.10
CA LEU A 137 -6.85 -3.47 -2.40
C LEU A 137 -8.32 -3.54 -2.85
N ASP A 138 -8.97 -4.68 -2.65
CA ASP A 138 -10.39 -4.88 -2.97
C ASP A 138 -11.32 -4.07 -2.05
N ASP A 139 -11.04 -4.02 -0.75
CA ASP A 139 -11.81 -3.23 0.22
C ASP A 139 -11.77 -1.73 -0.13
N VAL A 140 -10.63 -1.23 -0.64
CA VAL A 140 -10.52 0.15 -1.13
C VAL A 140 -11.21 0.34 -2.48
N ALA A 141 -11.03 -0.58 -3.43
CA ALA A 141 -11.67 -0.50 -4.74
C ALA A 141 -13.21 -0.53 -4.66
N THR A 142 -13.75 -1.25 -3.67
CA THR A 142 -15.20 -1.37 -3.42
C THR A 142 -15.74 -0.32 -2.45
N GLY A 143 -14.89 0.56 -1.93
CA GLY A 143 -15.30 1.70 -1.09
C GLY A 143 -15.63 1.36 0.36
N LYS A 144 -15.24 0.17 0.87
CA LYS A 144 -15.42 -0.18 2.29
C LYS A 144 -14.49 0.62 3.21
N VAL A 145 -13.34 1.00 2.70
CA VAL A 145 -12.35 1.83 3.39
C VAL A 145 -11.67 2.76 2.38
N THR A 146 -11.30 3.96 2.79
CA THR A 146 -10.61 4.89 1.89
C THR A 146 -9.12 4.60 1.79
N ALA A 147 -8.51 4.97 0.67
CA ALA A 147 -7.06 4.85 0.48
C ALA A 147 -6.27 5.65 1.53
N GLU A 148 -6.76 6.82 1.93
CA GLU A 148 -6.14 7.63 3.00
C GLU A 148 -6.19 6.90 4.34
N GLN A 149 -7.33 6.30 4.72
CA GLN A 149 -7.44 5.54 5.97
C GLN A 149 -6.45 4.38 6.03
N VAL A 150 -6.37 3.58 4.96
CA VAL A 150 -5.42 2.47 4.86
C VAL A 150 -3.98 2.98 4.97
N LEU A 151 -3.62 4.03 4.22
CA LEU A 151 -2.25 4.56 4.23
C LEU A 151 -1.86 5.14 5.60
N ARG A 152 -2.78 5.84 6.27
CA ARG A 152 -2.57 6.38 7.62
C ARG A 152 -2.33 5.28 8.64
N ASP A 153 -3.17 4.25 8.65
CA ASP A 153 -3.00 3.14 9.59
C ASP A 153 -1.78 2.27 9.24
N CYS A 154 -1.40 2.14 7.97
CA CYS A 154 -0.10 1.58 7.59
C CYS A 154 1.06 2.39 8.21
N PHE A 155 1.11 3.72 8.02
CA PHE A 155 2.16 4.58 8.59
C PHE A 155 2.23 4.50 10.10
N ARG A 156 1.09 4.67 10.78
CA ARG A 156 1.01 4.53 12.24
C ARG A 156 1.57 3.17 12.71
N THR A 157 1.26 2.10 11.98
CA THR A 157 1.70 0.75 12.36
C THR A 157 3.16 0.48 12.04
N VAL A 158 3.72 1.04 10.95
CA VAL A 158 5.14 0.89 10.63
C VAL A 158 6.04 1.86 11.41
N ASP A 159 5.51 2.96 11.93
CA ASP A 159 6.28 3.93 12.71
C ASP A 159 6.46 3.51 14.18
N ALA A 160 5.51 2.74 14.72
CA ALA A 160 5.55 2.17 16.08
C ALA A 160 6.65 1.10 16.32
N TRP A 161 7.69 1.08 15.49
CA TRP A 161 8.86 0.18 15.57
C TRP A 161 10.13 0.89 16.05
N THR A 162 9.99 2.14 16.53
CA THR A 162 11.02 2.87 17.28
C THR A 162 10.71 2.84 18.76
#